data_AF-A0A3D4B2I9-F1
#
_entry.id   AF-A0A3D4B2I9-F1
#
_cell.length_a   1.000
_cell.length_b   1.000
_cell.length_c   1.000
_cell.angle_alpha   90.00
_cell.angle_beta   90.00
_cell.angle_gamma   90.00
#
_symmetry.space_group_name_H-M   'P 1'
#
loop_
_entity.id
_entity.type
_entity.pdbx_description
1 polymer ?
#
loop_
_entity_poly.entity_id
_entity_poly.type
_entity_poly.pdbx_seq_one_letter_code
_entity_poly.pdbx_strand_id
1 'polypeptide(L)' 'MLGKLIAWSADYGRSLHELAHAWLLAQPSVCSVISGAPKLEQMQHNAKAVDWMLTDEEMDEINTILKG' A
#
# COMPACT_ATOMS: atom_id res chain seq x y z
N MET A 1 -10.57 -7.95 8.38
CA MET A 1 -9.74 -6.82 7.93
C MET A 1 -8.44 -7.27 7.27
N LEU A 2 -7.40 -7.71 8.00
CA LEU A 2 -6.06 -8.02 7.44
C LEU A 2 -6.05 -9.06 6.30
N GLY A 3 -6.74 -10.20 6.48
CA GLY A 3 -6.80 -11.25 5.45
C GLY A 3 -7.50 -10.81 4.15
N LYS A 4 -8.44 -9.85 4.23
CA LYS A 4 -9.10 -9.28 3.06
C LYS A 4 -8.16 -8.37 2.28
N LEU A 5 -7.36 -7.55 2.97
CA LEU A 5 -6.35 -6.70 2.35
C LEU A 5 -5.24 -7.52 1.68
N ILE A 6 -4.85 -8.65 2.28
CA ILE A 6 -3.87 -9.58 1.68
C ILE A 6 -4.42 -10.19 0.39
N ALA A 7 -5.68 -10.64 0.39
CA ALA A 7 -6.32 -11.17 -0.81
C ALA A 7 -6.45 -10.10 -1.89
N TRP A 8 -6.95 -8.91 -1.52
CA TRP A 8 -7.08 -7.78 -2.43
C TRP A 8 -5.72 -7.40 -3.03
N SER A 9 -4.66 -7.21 -2.24
CA SER A 9 -3.34 -6.89 -2.78
C SER A 9 -2.80 -7.98 -3.72
N ALA A 10 -3.07 -9.26 -3.40
CA ALA A 10 -2.66 -10.39 -4.22
C ALA A 10 -3.38 -10.44 -5.57
N ASP A 11 -4.64 -10.00 -5.66
CA ASP A 11 -5.37 -9.86 -6.92
C ASP A 11 -4.69 -8.84 -7.86
N TYR A 12 -4.06 -7.81 -7.28
CA TYR A 12 -3.21 -6.84 -7.99
C TYR A 12 -1.75 -7.30 -8.17
N GLY A 13 -1.43 -8.54 -7.80
CA GLY A 13 -0.09 -9.10 -7.89
C GLY A 13 0.95 -8.43 -6.98
N ARG A 14 0.50 -7.70 -5.95
CA ARG A 14 1.35 -6.92 -5.04
C ARG A 14 1.23 -7.40 -3.61
N SER A 15 2.25 -7.11 -2.81
CA SER A 15 2.27 -7.47 -1.40
C SER A 15 1.46 -6.51 -0.53
N LEU A 16 1.03 -6.98 0.65
CA LEU A 16 0.38 -6.12 1.65
C LEU A 16 1.29 -4.93 2.06
N HIS A 17 2.61 -5.11 2.02
CA HIS A 17 3.56 -4.06 2.35
C HIS A 17 3.55 -2.94 1.30
N GLU A 18 3.46 -3.30 0.02
CA GLU A 18 3.31 -2.33 -1.08
C GLU A 18 1.96 -1.62 -0.98
N LEU A 19 0.88 -2.33 -0.63
CA LEU A 19 -0.44 -1.74 -0.42
C LEU A 19 -0.42 -0.71 0.71
N ALA A 20 0.23 -1.03 1.84
CA ALA A 20 0.32 -0.10 2.98
C ALA A 20 1.08 1.18 2.62
N HIS A 21 2.14 1.08 1.81
CA HIS A 21 2.89 2.23 1.33
C HIS A 21 2.07 3.07 0.34
N ALA A 22 1.45 2.42 -0.63
CA ALA A 22 0.60 3.09 -1.63
C ALA A 22 -0.58 3.82 -0.97
N TRP A 23 -1.23 3.19 0.00
CA TRP A 23 -2.34 3.77 0.76
C TRP A 23 -1.89 5.00 1.58
N LEU A 24 -0.72 4.93 2.22
CA LEU A 24 -0.16 6.08 2.94
C LEU A 24 0.20 7.23 2.00
N LEU A 25 0.78 6.93 0.83
CA LEU A 25 1.11 7.94 -0.19
C LEU A 25 -0.14 8.56 -0.85
N ALA A 26 -1.22 7.80 -0.96
CA ALA A 26 -2.49 8.29 -1.50
C ALA A 26 -3.20 9.28 -0.55
N GLN A 27 -2.80 9.35 0.73
CA GLN A 27 -3.42 10.26 1.67
C GLN A 27 -2.83 11.68 1.52
N PRO A 28 -3.65 12.71 1.18
CA PRO A 28 -3.17 14.07 0.93
C PRO A 28 -2.51 14.75 2.14
N SER A 29 -2.71 14.21 3.34
CA SER A 29 -2.10 14.69 4.60
C SER A 29 -0.70 14.13 4.85
N VAL A 30 -0.25 13.15 4.07
CA VAL A 30 1.03 12.44 4.28
C VAL A 30 2.06 13.00 3.30
N CYS A 31 2.95 13.85 3.79
CA CYS A 31 4.01 14.45 2.96
C CYS A 31 5.14 13.46 2.61
N SER A 32 5.38 12.44 3.43
CA SER A 32 6.45 11.46 3.22
C SER A 32 6.24 10.21 4.07
N VAL A 33 6.52 9.04 3.50
CA VAL A 33 6.52 7.76 4.21
C VAL A 33 7.97 7.42 4.57
N ILE A 34 8.32 7.51 5.85
CA ILE A 34 9.65 7.14 6.34
C ILE A 34 9.65 5.65 6.67
N SER A 35 10.22 4.86 5.76
CA SER A 35 10.30 3.41 5.92
C SER A 35 11.71 3.00 6.30
N GLY A 36 11.87 2.46 7.51
CA GLY A 36 13.11 1.87 7.96
C GLY A 36 13.41 0.59 7.20
N ALA A 37 14.37 0.62 6.27
CA ALA A 37 14.80 -0.53 5.50
C ALA A 37 16.28 -0.86 5.80
N PRO A 38 16.58 -1.69 6.82
CA PRO A 38 17.96 -2.10 7.12
C PRO A 38 18.58 -3.02 6.04
N LYS A 39 17.79 -3.55 5.11
CA LYS A 39 18.25 -4.44 4.02
C LYS A 39 17.97 -3.85 2.64
N LEU A 40 18.89 -4.10 1.69
CA LEU A 40 18.81 -3.59 0.32
C LEU A 40 17.52 -4.01 -0.42
N GLU A 41 17.04 -5.24 -0.18
CA GLU A 41 15.80 -5.77 -0.76
C GLU A 41 14.56 -4.99 -0.29
N GLN A 42 14.56 -4.50 0.96
CA GLN A 42 13.47 -3.68 1.49
C GLN A 42 13.47 -2.28 0.88
N MET A 43 14.64 -1.73 0.54
CA MET A 43 14.72 -0.48 -0.22
C MET A 43 14.12 -0.63 -1.63
N GLN A 44 14.36 -1.76 -2.30
CA GLN A 44 13.77 -2.03 -3.62
C GLN A 44 12.24 -2.20 -3.56
N HIS A 45 11.71 -2.82 -2.51
CA HIS A 45 10.26 -2.90 -2.30
C HIS A 45 9.64 -1.52 -2.00
N ASN A 46 10.31 -0.66 -1.24
CA ASN A 46 9.83 0.70 -1.00
C ASN A 46 9.79 1.52 -2.30
N ALA A 47 10.80 1.38 -3.17
CA ALA A 47 10.82 2.04 -4.47
C ALA A 47 9.67 1.57 -5.37
N LYS A 48 9.42 0.26 -5.44
CA LYS A 48 8.30 -0.32 -6.22
C LYS A 48 6.91 0.10 -5.70
N ALA A 49 6.80 0.41 -4.42
CA ALA A 49 5.55 0.90 -3.84
C ALA A 49 5.19 2.32 -4.31
N VAL A 50 6.18 3.15 -4.69
CA VAL A 50 5.93 4.47 -5.29
C VAL A 50 5.28 4.32 -6.68
N ASP A 51 5.56 3.22 -7.39
CA ASP A 51 4.96 2.90 -8.69
C ASP A 51 3.51 2.39 -8.57
N TRP A 52 2.93 2.34 -7.37
CA TRP A 52 1.51 2.01 -7.19
C TRP A 52 0.72 3.24 -6.78
N MET A 53 0.20 3.94 -7.79
CA MET A 53 -0.80 4.97 -7.56
C MET A 53 -2.17 4.30 -7.51
N LEU A 54 -2.79 4.31 -6.33
CA LEU A 54 -4.15 3.81 -6.15
C LEU A 54 -5.14 4.77 -6.80
N THR A 55 -6.11 4.23 -7.52
CA THR A 55 -7.23 5.03 -8.03
C THR A 55 -8.22 5.37 -6.92
N ASP A 56 -9.09 6.36 -7.15
CA ASP A 56 -10.14 6.71 -6.18
C ASP A 56 -11.08 5.52 -5.90
N GLU A 57 -11.36 4.70 -6.91
CA GLU A 57 -12.19 3.50 -6.82
C GLU A 57 -11.52 2.43 -5.94
N GLU A 58 -10.22 2.18 -6.15
CA GLU A 58 -9.42 1.24 -5.34
C GLU A 58 -9.32 1.71 -3.88
N MET A 59 -9.14 3.03 -3.68
CA MET A 59 -9.12 3.62 -2.35
C MET A 59 -10.45 3.45 -1.62
N ASP A 60 -11.57 3.58 -2.31
CA ASP A 60 -12.90 3.35 -1.73
C ASP A 60 -13.14 1.88 -1.35
N GLU A 61 -12.67 0.94 -2.17
CA GLU A 61 -12.70 -0.49 -1.84
C GLU A 61 -11.85 -0.79 -0.59
N ILE A 62 -10.61 -0.29 -0.54
CA ILE A 62 -9.72 -0.44 0.62
C ILE A 62 -10.36 0.18 1.87
N ASN A 63 -10.92 1.39 1.76
CA ASN A 63 -11.59 2.08 2.86
C ASN A 63 -12.82 1.30 3.35
N THR A 64 -13.55 0.64 2.46
CA THR A 64 -14.67 -0.23 2.82
C THR A 64 -14.17 -1.46 3.60
N ILE A 65 -13.04 -2.04 3.20
CA ILE A 65 -12.39 -3.16 3.91
C ILE A 65 -11.87 -2.72 5.29
N LEU A 66 -11.37 -1.47 5.41
CA LEU A 66 -10.81 -0.92 6.65
C LEU A 66 -11.86 -0.47 7.66
N LYS A 67 -13.05 -0.03 7.21
CA LYS A 67 -14.16 0.40 8.07
C LYS A 67 -14.99 -0.77 8.64
N GLY A 68 -14.75 -2.00 8.18
CA GLY A 68 -15.50 -3.21 8.54
C GLY A 68 -14.80 -4.15 9.50
#